data_AF-A0A017T642-F1
#
_entry.id   AF-A0A017T642-F1
#
_cell.length_a   1.000
_cell.length_b   1.000
_cell.length_c   1.000
_cell.angle_alpha   90.00
_cell.angle_beta   90.00
_cell.angle_gamma   90.00
#
_symmetry.space_group_name_H-M   'P 1'
#
loop_
_entity.id
_entity.type
_entity.pdbx_description
1 polymer ?
#
loop_
_entity_poly.entity_id
_entity_poly.type
_entity_poly.pdbx_seq_one_letter_code
_entity_poly.pdbx_strand_id
1 'polypeptide(L)'
;MIPARFQPTPEGLREHGERLDRLAPYLLRSDPLADEVAGLLRSPFGDPAANSAGAGGEPSWPPPGVSGIQLLEQALREGRGTLPGAPPSVEALLEHTRRVPLWVDWEAIARGGSAFMRAGMLGGIVLGAGALVLSYTSPGGNKPLVFSGRLQEQASRRLGETGHFVRAVTQPEALRQGGEGQLLSLKVRLMHAGVRRLIRQSGRFRVDLWGEPINQHDMLGTLILFSVVVIEGLAKFGYRMPPRDAEGLVHLWRYVGYLMGVDHDLLPGSYAEARRYGEMIQATQGQPDDDSRALVRALLHGDIEEARTPKQREFAEKRLRVASGIMRFLHGDELADVLAIPHSPVGVVMPVVRALVSATERARGLSPVRSWAFAAGTRYWDAAVAAGLRGIAADFMPPERLAKTEAVA
;
A
#
# COMPACT_ATOMS: atom_id res chain seq x y z
N MET A 1 2.62 27.37 0.65
CA MET A 1 3.70 26.87 1.53
C MET A 1 4.05 25.47 1.05
N ILE A 2 5.32 25.13 0.91
CA ILE A 2 5.76 23.76 0.61
C ILE A 2 6.19 23.12 1.95
N PRO A 3 5.77 21.88 2.27
CA PRO A 3 6.16 21.24 3.53
C PRO A 3 7.68 21.06 3.67
N ALA A 4 8.21 21.16 4.90
CA ALA A 4 9.64 21.11 5.18
C ALA A 4 10.33 19.79 4.77
N ARG A 5 9.55 18.69 4.65
CA ARG A 5 10.07 17.41 4.14
C ARG A 5 10.42 17.42 2.65
N PHE A 6 9.98 18.42 1.88
CA PHE A 6 10.31 18.55 0.46
C PHE A 6 11.70 19.18 0.33
N GLN A 7 12.70 18.33 0.09
CA GLN A 7 14.12 18.68 0.05
C GLN A 7 14.72 18.19 -1.27
N PRO A 8 14.60 18.95 -2.37
CA PRO A 8 15.20 18.59 -3.64
C PRO A 8 16.72 18.42 -3.53
N THR A 9 17.24 17.28 -3.94
CA THR A 9 18.68 17.06 -3.98
C THR A 9 19.30 17.82 -5.16
N PRO A 10 20.60 18.20 -5.09
CA PRO A 10 21.28 18.83 -6.23
C PRO A 10 21.26 17.96 -7.48
N GLU A 11 21.26 16.63 -7.34
CA GLU A 11 21.15 15.69 -8.45
C GLU A 11 19.74 15.67 -9.04
N GLY A 12 18.71 15.60 -8.20
CA GLY A 12 17.32 15.67 -8.64
C GLY A 12 17.01 16.94 -9.41
N LEU A 13 17.50 18.09 -8.94
CA LEU A 13 17.34 19.37 -9.65
C LEU A 13 18.01 19.36 -11.03
N ARG A 14 19.17 18.72 -11.18
CA ARG A 14 19.83 18.58 -12.49
C ARG A 14 19.08 17.64 -13.42
N GLU A 15 18.57 16.53 -12.91
CA GLU A 15 17.94 15.49 -13.73
C GLU A 15 16.49 15.80 -14.12
N HIS A 16 15.73 16.39 -13.18
CA HIS A 16 14.29 16.57 -13.33
C HIS A 16 13.85 18.04 -13.41
N GLY A 17 14.69 18.98 -12.98
CA GLY A 17 14.44 20.43 -13.07
C GLY A 17 13.09 20.82 -12.48
N GLU A 18 12.36 21.68 -13.20
CA GLU A 18 11.04 22.20 -12.80
C GLU A 18 9.96 21.11 -12.58
N ARG A 19 10.18 19.86 -13.02
CA ARG A 19 9.21 18.79 -12.77
C ARG A 19 9.08 18.47 -11.29
N LEU A 20 10.14 18.67 -10.50
CA LEU A 20 10.08 18.53 -9.04
C LEU A 20 9.11 19.55 -8.42
N ASP A 21 9.15 20.79 -8.89
CA ASP A 21 8.26 21.86 -8.39
C ASP A 21 6.79 21.59 -8.72
N ARG A 22 6.50 20.89 -9.82
CA ARG A 22 5.13 20.48 -10.18
C ARG A 22 4.60 19.35 -9.30
N LEU A 23 5.49 18.57 -8.69
CA LEU A 23 5.13 17.49 -7.78
C LEU A 23 4.83 18.01 -6.36
N ALA A 24 5.53 19.07 -5.92
CA ALA A 24 5.41 19.61 -4.56
C ALA A 24 3.97 19.97 -4.12
N PRO A 25 3.09 20.58 -4.96
CA PRO A 25 1.72 20.90 -4.57
C PRO A 25 0.90 19.68 -4.13
N TYR A 26 1.21 18.49 -4.65
CA TYR A 26 0.49 17.26 -4.31
C TYR A 26 0.76 16.77 -2.89
N LEU A 27 1.77 17.32 -2.20
CA LEU A 27 1.97 17.10 -0.77
C LEU A 27 0.86 17.72 0.08
N LEU A 28 0.11 18.68 -0.45
CA LEU A 28 -0.97 19.38 0.25
C LEU A 28 -2.36 19.06 -0.30
N ARG A 29 -2.46 18.15 -1.27
CA ARG A 29 -3.74 17.70 -1.85
C ARG A 29 -4.15 16.38 -1.23
N SER A 30 -5.39 16.30 -0.74
CA SER A 30 -6.03 15.04 -0.34
C SER A 30 -6.97 14.52 -1.44
N ASP A 31 -7.87 13.62 -1.07
CA ASP A 31 -9.00 13.19 -1.90
C ASP A 31 -10.29 13.81 -1.33
N PRO A 32 -10.73 14.97 -1.84
CA PRO A 32 -11.86 15.70 -1.26
C PRO A 32 -13.18 14.91 -1.34
N LEU A 33 -13.34 14.09 -2.38
CA LEU A 33 -14.54 13.29 -2.57
C LEU A 33 -14.65 12.20 -1.51
N ALA A 34 -13.57 11.45 -1.26
CA ALA A 34 -13.57 10.46 -0.19
C ALA A 34 -13.61 11.11 1.20
N ASP A 35 -12.98 12.27 1.38
CA ASP A 35 -13.01 13.03 2.64
C ASP A 35 -14.44 13.46 3.01
N GLU A 36 -15.22 13.94 2.05
CA GLU A 36 -16.61 14.32 2.28
C GLU A 36 -17.46 13.10 2.66
N VAL A 37 -17.33 12.00 1.90
CA VAL A 37 -18.07 10.76 2.19
C VAL A 37 -17.68 10.19 3.56
N ALA A 38 -16.39 10.20 3.92
CA ALA A 38 -15.94 9.76 5.24
C ALA A 38 -16.46 10.67 6.39
N GLY A 39 -16.73 11.95 6.10
CA GLY A 39 -17.40 12.85 7.04
C GLY A 39 -18.87 12.51 7.27
N LEU A 40 -19.56 12.01 6.24
CA LEU A 40 -20.97 11.62 6.29
C LEU A 40 -21.19 10.27 7.00
N LEU A 41 -20.21 9.36 6.91
CA LEU A 41 -20.25 8.06 7.56
C LEU A 41 -19.99 8.21 9.07
N ARG A 42 -21.07 8.32 9.87
CA ARG A 42 -21.07 8.49 11.35
C ARG A 42 -20.12 7.56 12.10
N SER A 43 -19.98 6.34 11.60
CA SER A 43 -18.83 5.48 11.82
C SER A 43 -18.42 5.04 10.42
N PRO A 44 -17.15 5.17 10.03
CA PRO A 44 -16.78 4.98 8.64
C PRO A 44 -17.08 3.56 8.12
N PHE A 45 -17.41 2.59 8.98
CA PHE A 45 -17.61 1.20 8.57
C PHE A 45 -18.61 0.35 9.40
N GLY A 46 -19.42 0.94 10.28
CA GLY A 46 -20.67 0.31 10.74
C GLY A 46 -20.64 -0.35 12.12
N ASP A 47 -20.86 0.45 13.16
CA ASP A 47 -21.64 -0.02 14.29
C ASP A 47 -23.07 0.55 14.20
N PRO A 48 -24.09 -0.30 13.94
CA PRO A 48 -25.50 0.07 14.02
C PRO A 48 -25.88 0.77 15.34
N ALA A 49 -25.20 0.43 16.45
CA ALA A 49 -25.43 1.01 17.77
C ALA A 49 -24.80 2.41 17.92
N ALA A 50 -23.62 2.65 17.35
CA ALA A 50 -23.02 3.99 17.27
C ALA A 50 -23.84 4.97 16.41
N ASN A 51 -24.69 4.45 15.52
CA ASN A 51 -25.63 5.24 14.72
C ASN A 51 -26.94 5.61 15.46
N SER A 52 -27.10 5.26 16.74
CA SER A 52 -28.40 5.31 17.44
C SER A 52 -28.63 6.51 18.38
N ALA A 53 -27.68 7.41 18.60
CA ALA A 53 -27.90 8.58 19.46
C ALA A 53 -27.24 9.85 18.91
N GLY A 54 -28.07 10.79 18.45
CA GLY A 54 -27.63 12.09 17.97
C GLY A 54 -27.21 13.01 19.11
N ALA A 55 -25.95 13.46 19.07
CA ALA A 55 -25.53 14.68 19.73
C ALA A 55 -24.99 15.64 18.65
N GLY A 56 -25.87 16.53 18.15
CA GLY A 56 -25.51 17.59 17.21
C GLY A 56 -25.91 17.29 15.76
N GLY A 57 -26.62 18.20 15.11
CA GLY A 57 -27.24 18.02 13.79
C GLY A 57 -26.27 18.03 12.60
N GLU A 58 -25.18 17.28 12.67
CA GLU A 58 -24.30 17.05 11.52
C GLU A 58 -24.99 16.15 10.47
N PRO A 59 -24.88 16.48 9.16
CA PRO A 59 -25.39 15.64 8.08
C PRO A 59 -24.75 14.26 8.14
N SER A 60 -25.56 13.22 7.93
CA SER A 60 -25.14 11.86 8.19
C SER A 60 -25.82 10.89 7.23
N TRP A 61 -25.04 9.98 6.67
CA TRP A 61 -25.52 8.91 5.80
C TRP A 61 -24.76 7.63 6.14
N PRO A 62 -25.38 6.44 6.11
CA PRO A 62 -26.79 6.14 5.76
C PRO A 62 -27.75 6.33 6.95
N PRO A 63 -29.06 6.01 6.80
CA PRO A 63 -29.99 5.92 7.92
C PRO A 63 -29.47 5.04 9.07
N PRO A 64 -29.89 5.29 10.32
CA PRO A 64 -29.51 4.47 11.46
C PRO A 64 -29.77 2.98 11.24
N GLY A 65 -28.88 2.12 11.76
CA GLY A 65 -28.99 0.67 11.60
C GLY A 65 -28.46 0.10 10.27
N VAL A 66 -28.03 0.95 9.33
CA VAL A 66 -27.52 0.51 8.03
C VAL A 66 -26.02 0.80 7.89
N SER A 67 -25.27 -0.09 7.25
CA SER A 67 -23.86 0.14 6.92
C SER A 67 -23.73 0.82 5.56
N GLY A 68 -23.12 2.01 5.52
CA GLY A 68 -22.94 2.78 4.28
C GLY A 68 -22.02 2.07 3.29
N ILE A 69 -21.02 1.37 3.81
CA ILE A 69 -20.10 0.54 3.01
C ILE A 69 -20.84 -0.62 2.37
N GLN A 70 -21.70 -1.34 3.12
CA GLN A 70 -22.46 -2.46 2.55
C GLN A 70 -23.40 -1.98 1.44
N LEU A 71 -24.03 -0.80 1.63
CA LEU A 71 -24.85 -0.17 0.59
C LEU A 71 -24.04 0.17 -0.66
N LEU A 72 -22.85 0.76 -0.49
CA LEU A 72 -21.95 1.06 -1.61
C LEU A 72 -21.50 -0.20 -2.34
N GLU A 73 -21.13 -1.25 -1.60
CA GLU A 73 -20.75 -2.54 -2.18
C GLU A 73 -21.89 -3.19 -2.96
N GLN A 74 -23.09 -3.17 -2.39
CA GLN A 74 -24.29 -3.68 -3.06
C GLN A 74 -24.54 -2.90 -4.35
N ALA A 75 -24.50 -1.57 -4.29
CA ALA A 75 -24.72 -0.71 -5.45
C ALA A 75 -23.66 -0.90 -6.55
N LEU A 76 -22.41 -1.23 -6.19
CA LEU A 76 -21.36 -1.58 -7.16
C LEU A 76 -21.62 -2.94 -7.81
N ARG A 77 -22.03 -3.95 -7.04
CA ARG A 77 -22.32 -5.30 -7.56
C ARG A 77 -23.54 -5.32 -8.48
N GLU A 78 -24.61 -4.66 -8.10
CA GLU A 78 -25.85 -4.62 -8.88
C GLU A 78 -25.74 -3.73 -10.11
N GLY A 79 -24.79 -2.78 -10.09
CA GLY A 79 -24.48 -1.90 -11.21
C GLY A 79 -25.59 -0.93 -11.62
N ARG A 80 -26.71 -0.96 -10.92
CA ARG A 80 -27.89 -0.09 -11.05
C ARG A 80 -28.45 0.13 -9.65
N GLY A 81 -29.09 1.28 -9.43
CA GLY A 81 -29.77 1.61 -8.17
C GLY A 81 -29.34 2.95 -7.60
N THR A 82 -30.34 3.77 -7.28
CA THR A 82 -30.19 4.98 -6.46
C THR A 82 -30.04 4.55 -5.00
N LEU A 83 -29.04 5.08 -4.31
CA LEU A 83 -28.90 4.87 -2.87
C LEU A 83 -29.92 5.80 -2.17
N PRO A 84 -30.93 5.27 -1.45
CA PRO A 84 -31.97 6.11 -0.85
C PRO A 84 -31.37 7.15 0.10
N GLY A 85 -31.66 8.43 -0.16
CA GLY A 85 -31.18 9.55 0.65
C GLY A 85 -29.67 9.76 0.60
N ALA A 86 -28.96 9.23 -0.39
CA ALA A 86 -27.53 9.47 -0.58
C ALA A 86 -27.24 10.94 -0.95
N PRO A 87 -26.33 11.61 -0.24
CA PRO A 87 -25.86 12.94 -0.64
C PRO A 87 -25.13 12.92 -1.99
N PRO A 88 -25.02 14.06 -2.69
CA PRO A 88 -24.34 14.15 -3.99
C PRO A 88 -22.91 13.61 -4.00
N SER A 89 -22.14 13.74 -2.91
CA SER A 89 -20.79 13.19 -2.80
C SER A 89 -20.75 11.67 -2.75
N VAL A 90 -21.75 11.02 -2.14
CA VAL A 90 -21.86 9.55 -2.14
C VAL A 90 -22.17 9.05 -3.54
N GLU A 91 -23.07 9.72 -4.26
CA GLU A 91 -23.37 9.40 -5.67
C GLU A 91 -22.17 9.64 -6.58
N ALA A 92 -21.46 10.76 -6.41
CA ALA A 92 -20.26 11.09 -7.18
C ALA A 92 -19.12 10.09 -6.93
N LEU A 93 -18.93 9.63 -5.69
CA LEU A 93 -17.95 8.60 -5.36
C LEU A 93 -18.29 7.28 -6.06
N LEU A 94 -19.56 6.86 -5.98
CA LEU A 94 -20.04 5.64 -6.61
C LEU A 94 -19.89 5.70 -8.14
N GLU A 95 -20.23 6.85 -8.75
CA GLU A 95 -20.09 7.07 -10.19
C GLU A 95 -18.62 7.05 -10.63
N HIS A 96 -17.72 7.72 -9.88
CA HIS A 96 -16.28 7.66 -10.14
C HIS A 96 -15.75 6.22 -10.10
N THR A 97 -16.18 5.43 -9.11
CA THR A 97 -15.77 4.03 -8.96
C THR A 97 -16.33 3.13 -10.07
N ARG A 98 -17.53 3.42 -10.59
CA ARG A 98 -18.13 2.69 -11.73
C ARG A 98 -17.49 3.05 -13.06
N ARG A 99 -17.06 4.29 -13.22
CA ARG A 99 -16.50 4.79 -14.47
C ARG A 99 -15.18 4.09 -14.78
N VAL A 100 -15.08 3.57 -16.00
CA VAL A 100 -13.84 2.99 -16.56
C VAL A 100 -13.21 4.02 -17.49
N PRO A 101 -12.01 4.56 -17.17
CA PRO A 101 -11.30 5.46 -18.07
C PRO A 101 -10.95 4.84 -19.42
N LEU A 102 -10.87 5.65 -20.47
CA LEU A 102 -10.57 5.19 -21.83
C LEU A 102 -9.21 4.46 -21.94
N TRP A 103 -8.24 4.84 -21.10
CA TRP A 103 -6.92 4.23 -21.10
C TRP A 103 -6.89 2.82 -20.48
N VAL A 104 -7.97 2.36 -19.84
CA VAL A 104 -7.99 1.04 -19.18
C VAL A 104 -7.96 -0.09 -20.19
N ASP A 105 -6.80 -0.75 -20.29
CA ASP A 105 -6.63 -2.05 -20.92
C ASP A 105 -6.76 -3.21 -19.90
N TRP A 106 -7.84 -3.99 -20.01
CA TRP A 106 -8.10 -5.14 -19.14
C TRP A 106 -7.13 -6.30 -19.33
N GLU A 107 -6.61 -6.50 -20.54
CA GLU A 107 -5.62 -7.54 -20.81
C GLU A 107 -4.29 -7.20 -20.15
N ALA A 108 -3.90 -5.92 -20.17
CA ALA A 108 -2.71 -5.43 -19.47
C ALA A 108 -2.85 -5.63 -17.94
N ILE A 109 -4.00 -5.31 -17.35
CA ILE A 109 -4.30 -5.57 -15.93
C ILE A 109 -4.15 -7.06 -15.61
N ALA A 110 -4.83 -7.93 -16.37
CA ALA A 110 -4.80 -9.37 -16.15
C ALA A 110 -3.38 -9.95 -16.30
N ARG A 111 -2.61 -9.44 -17.27
CA ARG A 111 -1.21 -9.80 -17.49
C ARG A 111 -0.33 -9.41 -16.30
N GLY A 112 -0.46 -8.19 -15.81
CA GLY A 112 0.27 -7.67 -14.65
C GLY A 112 -0.02 -8.45 -13.38
N GLY A 113 -1.30 -8.65 -13.05
CA GLY A 113 -1.71 -9.45 -11.90
C GLY A 113 -1.19 -10.88 -11.99
N SER A 114 -1.30 -11.51 -13.16
CA SER A 114 -0.76 -12.84 -13.39
C SER A 114 0.77 -12.90 -13.26
N ALA A 115 1.49 -11.87 -13.73
CA ALA A 115 2.94 -11.78 -13.60
C ALA A 115 3.39 -11.67 -12.15
N PHE A 116 2.71 -10.83 -11.36
CA PHE A 116 2.98 -10.72 -9.93
C PHE A 116 2.71 -12.02 -9.19
N MET A 117 1.56 -12.66 -9.44
CA MET A 117 1.21 -13.92 -8.79
C MET A 117 2.24 -15.03 -9.09
N ARG A 118 2.80 -15.08 -10.31
CA ARG A 118 3.89 -16.03 -10.65
C ARG A 118 5.19 -15.81 -9.87
N ALA A 119 5.44 -14.60 -9.36
CA ALA A 119 6.60 -14.35 -8.51
C ALA A 119 6.47 -15.00 -7.13
N GLY A 120 5.25 -15.32 -6.69
CA GLY A 120 4.95 -16.08 -5.47
C GLY A 120 5.72 -15.56 -4.25
N MET A 121 6.49 -16.45 -3.62
CA MET A 121 7.29 -16.12 -2.44
C MET A 121 8.28 -14.97 -2.66
N LEU A 122 8.91 -14.87 -3.83
CA LEU A 122 9.80 -13.73 -4.13
C LEU A 122 9.02 -12.42 -4.19
N GLY A 123 7.81 -12.44 -4.74
CA GLY A 123 6.91 -11.28 -4.74
C GLY A 123 6.54 -10.85 -3.32
N GLY A 124 6.19 -11.80 -2.45
CA GLY A 124 5.91 -11.53 -1.04
C GLY A 124 7.12 -11.00 -0.27
N ILE A 125 8.32 -11.55 -0.52
CA ILE A 125 9.58 -11.06 0.07
C ILE A 125 9.85 -9.62 -0.39
N VAL A 126 9.74 -9.33 -1.69
CA VAL A 126 9.99 -7.98 -2.21
C VAL A 126 8.95 -6.99 -1.68
N LEU A 127 7.68 -7.37 -1.53
CA LEU A 127 6.70 -6.50 -0.88
C LEU A 127 7.01 -6.25 0.59
N GLY A 128 7.26 -7.30 1.39
CA GLY A 128 7.43 -7.18 2.83
C GLY A 128 8.79 -6.61 3.27
N ALA A 129 9.87 -7.01 2.60
CA ALA A 129 11.23 -6.60 2.96
C ALA A 129 11.78 -5.48 2.05
N GLY A 130 11.20 -5.28 0.88
CA GLY A 130 11.57 -4.21 -0.06
C GLY A 130 10.63 -3.02 0.04
N ALA A 131 9.45 -3.15 -0.56
CA ALA A 131 8.47 -2.07 -0.72
C ALA A 131 8.00 -1.49 0.62
N LEU A 132 7.67 -2.33 1.61
CA LEU A 132 7.23 -1.87 2.92
C LEU A 132 8.33 -1.15 3.69
N VAL A 133 9.58 -1.63 3.63
CA VAL A 133 10.71 -0.96 4.30
C VAL A 133 10.99 0.39 3.65
N LEU A 134 10.91 0.48 2.31
CA LEU A 134 11.01 1.75 1.60
C LEU A 134 9.83 2.69 1.90
N SER A 135 8.63 2.18 2.22
CA SER A 135 7.53 3.06 2.62
C SER A 135 7.82 3.78 3.94
N TYR A 136 8.53 3.13 4.86
CA TYR A 136 8.89 3.71 6.15
C TYR A 136 9.93 4.81 6.04
N THR A 137 10.68 4.90 4.93
CA THR A 137 11.70 5.95 4.73
C THR A 137 11.10 7.31 4.44
N SER A 138 9.78 7.41 4.21
CA SER A 138 9.10 8.69 4.02
C SER A 138 8.77 9.36 5.34
N PRO A 139 9.46 10.45 5.74
CA PRO A 139 9.21 11.11 7.03
C PRO A 139 7.83 11.76 7.11
N GLY A 140 7.13 11.98 5.98
CA GLY A 140 5.71 12.37 6.01
C GLY A 140 4.76 11.21 5.73
N GLY A 141 5.12 10.32 4.79
CA GLY A 141 4.28 9.20 4.40
C GLY A 141 4.14 8.12 5.47
N ASN A 142 5.12 8.00 6.38
CA ASN A 142 5.08 7.04 7.49
C ASN A 142 4.22 7.53 8.68
N LYS A 143 3.96 8.84 8.80
CA LYS A 143 3.28 9.44 9.96
C LYS A 143 1.86 8.92 10.17
N PRO A 144 1.02 8.73 9.13
CA PRO A 144 -0.28 8.10 9.33
C PRO A 144 -0.19 6.71 9.97
N LEU A 145 0.89 5.95 9.73
CA LEU A 145 1.09 4.63 10.35
C LEU A 145 1.39 4.76 11.84
N VAL A 146 2.26 5.69 12.21
CA VAL A 146 2.61 6.02 13.61
C VAL A 146 1.37 6.50 14.37
N PHE A 147 0.64 7.46 13.81
CA PHE A 147 -0.57 8.00 14.40
C PHE A 147 -1.67 6.94 14.57
N SER A 148 -1.76 5.98 13.64
CA SER A 148 -2.73 4.89 13.77
C SER A 148 -2.35 3.87 14.86
N GLY A 149 -1.08 3.74 15.23
CA GLY A 149 -0.55 2.77 16.22
C GLY A 149 -0.59 1.30 15.78
N ARG A 150 -1.47 0.94 14.84
CA ARG A 150 -1.75 -0.46 14.47
C ARG A 150 -0.55 -1.21 13.93
N LEU A 151 0.43 -0.53 13.34
CA LEU A 151 1.61 -1.20 12.78
C LEU A 151 2.67 -1.54 13.85
N GLN A 152 2.72 -0.76 14.94
CA GLN A 152 3.56 -1.07 16.10
C GLN A 152 2.93 -2.19 16.94
N GLU A 153 1.58 -2.19 17.05
CA GLU A 153 0.86 -3.13 17.92
C GLU A 153 0.41 -4.42 17.21
N GLN A 154 0.23 -4.41 15.88
CA GLN A 154 -0.42 -5.48 15.12
C GLN A 154 0.23 -5.70 13.73
N ALA A 155 1.56 -5.63 13.65
CA ALA A 155 2.31 -5.75 12.39
C ALA A 155 1.88 -6.94 11.53
N SER A 156 1.79 -8.14 12.12
CA SER A 156 1.36 -9.37 11.43
C SER A 156 -0.03 -9.27 10.81
N ARG A 157 -1.00 -8.67 11.53
CA ARG A 157 -2.36 -8.48 11.04
C ARG A 157 -2.39 -7.49 9.88
N ARG A 158 -1.69 -6.37 9.99
CA ARG A 158 -1.60 -5.34 8.93
C ARG A 158 -0.95 -5.88 7.66
N LEU A 159 0.08 -6.73 7.81
CA LEU A 159 0.67 -7.47 6.70
C LEU A 159 -0.33 -8.43 6.05
N GLY A 160 -1.13 -9.14 6.86
CA GLY A 160 -2.21 -9.99 6.38
C GLY A 160 -3.29 -9.23 5.60
N GLU A 161 -3.74 -8.08 6.12
CA GLU A 161 -4.71 -7.19 5.45
C GLU A 161 -4.16 -6.69 4.10
N THR A 162 -2.91 -6.21 4.08
CA THR A 162 -2.26 -5.74 2.85
C THR A 162 -2.07 -6.88 1.85
N GLY A 163 -1.65 -8.07 2.31
CA GLY A 163 -1.51 -9.25 1.48
C GLY A 163 -2.84 -9.71 0.87
N HIS A 164 -3.93 -9.62 1.62
CA HIS A 164 -5.26 -9.92 1.12
C HIS A 164 -5.68 -8.92 0.03
N PHE A 165 -5.45 -7.63 0.25
CA PHE A 165 -5.72 -6.59 -0.76
C PHE A 165 -4.94 -6.86 -2.06
N VAL A 166 -3.62 -7.05 -1.96
CA VAL A 166 -2.75 -7.34 -3.12
C VAL A 166 -3.22 -8.59 -3.85
N ARG A 167 -3.53 -9.66 -3.12
CA ARG A 167 -4.04 -10.90 -3.72
C ARG A 167 -5.34 -10.65 -4.47
N ALA A 168 -6.27 -9.91 -3.89
CA ALA A 168 -7.58 -9.64 -4.49
C ALA A 168 -7.47 -8.82 -5.78
N VAL A 169 -6.73 -7.70 -5.77
CA VAL A 169 -6.61 -6.81 -6.94
C VAL A 169 -5.81 -7.44 -8.10
N THR A 170 -5.02 -8.48 -7.82
CA THR A 170 -4.23 -9.20 -8.83
C THR A 170 -4.98 -10.39 -9.45
N GLN A 171 -6.19 -10.71 -8.97
CA GLN A 171 -7.00 -11.76 -9.59
C GLN A 171 -7.61 -11.31 -10.93
N PRO A 172 -7.77 -12.22 -11.89
CA PRO A 172 -8.50 -11.94 -13.13
C PRO A 172 -9.88 -11.36 -12.85
N GLU A 173 -10.28 -10.33 -13.62
CA GLU A 173 -11.60 -9.69 -13.55
C GLU A 173 -11.96 -9.03 -12.20
N ALA A 174 -11.12 -9.11 -11.17
CA ALA A 174 -11.44 -8.62 -9.82
C ALA A 174 -11.57 -7.11 -9.72
N LEU A 175 -10.99 -6.36 -10.68
CA LEU A 175 -11.09 -4.90 -10.75
C LEU A 175 -12.25 -4.42 -11.63
N ARG A 176 -13.00 -5.34 -12.27
CA ARG A 176 -14.22 -4.98 -13.00
C ARG A 176 -15.36 -4.66 -12.05
N GLN A 177 -16.45 -4.16 -12.61
CA GLN A 177 -17.65 -3.79 -11.88
C GLN A 177 -18.14 -4.91 -10.94
N GLY A 178 -18.26 -4.59 -9.65
CA GLY A 178 -18.69 -5.51 -8.60
C GLY A 178 -17.64 -6.54 -8.16
N GLY A 179 -16.47 -6.56 -8.80
CA GLY A 179 -15.36 -7.46 -8.46
C GLY A 179 -14.73 -7.14 -7.12
N GLU A 180 -14.21 -8.17 -6.44
CA GLU A 180 -13.64 -8.05 -5.09
C GLU A 180 -12.55 -6.97 -5.00
N GLY A 181 -11.66 -6.88 -6.00
CA GLY A 181 -10.62 -5.85 -6.06
C GLY A 181 -11.18 -4.43 -6.18
N GLN A 182 -12.27 -4.22 -6.92
CA GLN A 182 -12.94 -2.92 -7.02
C GLN A 182 -13.55 -2.53 -5.65
N LEU A 183 -14.27 -3.46 -5.01
CA LEU A 183 -14.91 -3.24 -3.71
C LEU A 183 -13.88 -2.95 -2.61
N LEU A 184 -12.79 -3.73 -2.57
CA LEU A 184 -11.71 -3.51 -1.62
C LEU A 184 -11.00 -2.18 -1.88
N SER A 185 -10.79 -1.79 -3.14
CA SER A 185 -10.20 -0.48 -3.46
C SER A 185 -11.07 0.66 -2.92
N LEU A 186 -12.40 0.59 -3.08
CA LEU A 186 -13.31 1.57 -2.48
C LEU A 186 -13.21 1.58 -0.94
N LYS A 187 -13.19 0.40 -0.30
CA LYS A 187 -13.05 0.30 1.16
C LYS A 187 -11.76 0.93 1.66
N VAL A 188 -10.62 0.62 1.05
CA VAL A 188 -9.33 1.17 1.45
C VAL A 188 -9.28 2.68 1.21
N ARG A 189 -9.88 3.19 0.13
CA ARG A 189 -10.02 4.63 -0.14
C ARG A 189 -10.77 5.35 0.99
N LEU A 190 -11.92 4.82 1.39
CA LEU A 190 -12.71 5.37 2.50
C LEU A 190 -12.02 5.19 3.86
N MET A 191 -11.24 4.11 4.04
CA MET A 191 -10.44 3.90 5.24
C MET A 191 -9.37 4.98 5.35
N HIS A 192 -8.66 5.29 4.26
CA HIS A 192 -7.69 6.37 4.20
C HIS A 192 -8.32 7.73 4.53
N ALA A 193 -9.48 8.05 3.95
CA ALA A 193 -10.20 9.27 4.29
C ALA A 193 -10.62 9.33 5.77
N GLY A 194 -11.08 8.22 6.34
CA GLY A 194 -11.37 8.11 7.77
C GLY A 194 -10.15 8.35 8.65
N VAL A 195 -9.00 7.73 8.32
CA VAL A 195 -7.73 7.97 9.03
C VAL A 195 -7.30 9.43 8.92
N ARG A 196 -7.37 10.02 7.72
CA ARG A 196 -7.06 11.44 7.49
C ARG A 196 -7.93 12.36 8.34
N ARG A 197 -9.25 12.10 8.40
CA ARG A 197 -10.19 12.84 9.26
C ARG A 197 -9.79 12.77 10.74
N LEU A 198 -9.49 11.58 11.25
CA LEU A 198 -9.04 11.41 12.65
C LEU A 198 -7.74 12.17 12.92
N ILE A 199 -6.77 12.10 12.01
CA ILE A 199 -5.49 12.80 12.13
C ILE A 199 -5.71 14.32 12.16
N ARG A 200 -6.53 14.86 11.24
CA ARG A 200 -6.89 16.29 11.21
C ARG A 200 -7.54 16.73 12.52
N GLN A 201 -8.52 15.98 13.01
CA GLN A 201 -9.23 16.27 14.26
C GLN A 201 -8.35 16.21 15.50
N SER A 202 -7.24 15.46 15.46
CA SER A 202 -6.34 15.33 16.61
C SER A 202 -5.58 16.61 16.95
N GLY A 203 -5.41 17.52 15.97
CA GLY A 203 -4.58 18.73 16.14
C GLY A 203 -3.08 18.48 16.33
N ARG A 204 -2.63 17.21 16.37
CA ARG A 204 -1.22 16.83 16.60
C ARG A 204 -0.38 16.75 15.32
N PHE A 205 -1.03 16.75 14.16
CA PHE A 205 -0.33 16.56 12.88
C PHE A 205 0.25 17.87 12.35
N ARG A 206 1.53 17.86 11.98
CA ARG A 206 2.25 19.04 11.50
C ARG A 206 2.28 19.09 9.98
N VAL A 207 1.25 19.71 9.39
CA VAL A 207 1.12 19.85 7.93
C VAL A 207 2.27 20.65 7.31
N ASP A 208 2.80 21.63 8.04
CA ASP A 208 3.96 22.42 7.64
C ASP A 208 5.24 21.58 7.52
N LEU A 209 5.37 20.49 8.29
CA LEU A 209 6.50 19.58 8.24
C LEU A 209 6.26 18.45 7.23
N TRP A 210 5.10 17.80 7.34
CA TRP A 210 4.84 16.51 6.71
C TRP A 210 3.87 16.57 5.51
N GLY A 211 3.27 17.72 5.23
CA GLY A 211 2.20 17.84 4.23
C GLY A 211 0.85 17.37 4.74
N GLU A 212 -0.12 17.19 3.86
CA GLU A 212 -1.45 16.70 4.23
C GLU A 212 -1.39 15.18 4.53
N PRO A 213 -2.03 14.63 5.58
CA PRO A 213 -2.00 13.19 5.83
C PRO A 213 -2.56 12.38 4.67
N ILE A 214 -1.83 11.34 4.24
CA ILE A 214 -2.23 10.47 3.10
C ILE A 214 -2.51 11.34 1.85
N ASN A 215 -1.63 12.28 1.55
CA ASN A 215 -1.77 13.16 0.40
C ASN A 215 -1.55 12.43 -0.94
N GLN A 216 -1.90 13.10 -2.03
CA GLN A 216 -1.79 12.61 -3.40
C GLN A 216 -0.35 12.19 -3.77
N HIS A 217 0.67 12.92 -3.28
CA HIS A 217 2.07 12.55 -3.48
C HIS A 217 2.43 11.20 -2.84
N ASP A 218 2.07 10.98 -1.58
CA ASP A 218 2.38 9.73 -0.87
C ASP A 218 1.54 8.55 -1.39
N MET A 219 0.31 8.83 -1.86
CA MET A 219 -0.50 7.84 -2.56
C MET A 219 0.18 7.39 -3.86
N LEU A 220 0.72 8.32 -4.67
CA LEU A 220 1.53 7.98 -5.83
C LEU A 220 2.77 7.17 -5.43
N GLY A 221 3.51 7.62 -4.41
CA GLY A 221 4.67 6.88 -3.89
C GLY A 221 4.32 5.44 -3.55
N THR A 222 3.16 5.23 -2.91
CA THR A 222 2.64 3.89 -2.61
C THR A 222 2.35 3.06 -3.87
N LEU A 223 1.79 3.65 -4.94
CA LEU A 223 1.62 2.95 -6.23
C LEU A 223 2.97 2.52 -6.82
N ILE A 224 4.01 3.35 -6.71
CA ILE A 224 5.37 3.03 -7.16
C ILE A 224 5.96 1.87 -6.34
N LEU A 225 5.72 1.85 -5.03
CA LEU A 225 6.15 0.77 -4.15
C LEU A 225 5.55 -0.59 -4.54
N PHE A 226 4.29 -0.63 -4.96
CA PHE A 226 3.64 -1.88 -5.39
C PHE A 226 3.96 -2.29 -6.85
N SER A 227 4.49 -1.36 -7.66
CA SER A 227 4.79 -1.59 -9.07
C SER A 227 6.30 -1.63 -9.34
N VAL A 228 6.94 -0.48 -9.51
CA VAL A 228 8.35 -0.35 -9.89
C VAL A 228 9.27 -1.03 -8.89
N VAL A 229 9.07 -0.78 -7.59
CA VAL A 229 9.92 -1.39 -6.56
C VAL A 229 9.77 -2.91 -6.53
N VAL A 230 8.59 -3.44 -6.85
CA VAL A 230 8.39 -4.88 -7.01
C VAL A 230 9.17 -5.42 -8.21
N ILE A 231 9.07 -4.77 -9.36
CA ILE A 231 9.76 -5.16 -10.60
C ILE A 231 11.28 -5.15 -10.38
N GLU A 232 11.82 -4.08 -9.83
CA GLU A 232 13.25 -3.91 -9.61
C GLU A 232 13.77 -4.79 -8.47
N GLY A 233 13.00 -4.96 -7.40
CA GLY A 233 13.33 -5.86 -6.29
C GLY A 233 13.39 -7.33 -6.74
N LEU A 234 12.46 -7.77 -7.60
CA LEU A 234 12.51 -9.08 -8.22
C LEU A 234 13.76 -9.25 -9.11
N ALA A 235 14.13 -8.21 -9.87
CA ALA A 235 15.33 -8.21 -10.69
C ALA A 235 16.63 -8.35 -9.86
N LYS A 236 16.68 -7.80 -8.63
CA LYS A 236 17.80 -8.02 -7.70
C LYS A 236 17.99 -9.50 -7.36
N PHE A 237 16.89 -10.24 -7.19
CA PHE A 237 16.92 -11.69 -7.02
C PHE A 237 17.14 -12.46 -8.32
N GLY A 238 17.34 -11.80 -9.47
CA GLY A 238 17.54 -12.47 -10.75
C GLY A 238 16.26 -12.95 -11.42
N TYR A 239 15.10 -12.62 -10.87
CA TYR A 239 13.80 -12.85 -11.50
C TYR A 239 13.61 -11.82 -12.63
N ARG A 240 13.35 -12.28 -13.85
CA ARG A 240 13.26 -11.40 -15.03
C ARG A 240 11.81 -11.28 -15.46
N MET A 241 11.16 -10.21 -15.00
CA MET A 241 9.83 -9.86 -15.49
C MET A 241 9.93 -9.37 -16.96
N PRO A 242 9.23 -10.00 -17.92
CA PRO A 242 9.19 -9.52 -19.29
C PRO A 242 8.70 -8.07 -19.37
N PRO A 243 9.17 -7.24 -20.33
CA PRO A 243 8.75 -5.84 -20.43
C PRO A 243 7.22 -5.65 -20.48
N ARG A 244 6.51 -6.49 -21.24
CA ARG A 244 5.03 -6.43 -21.29
C ARG A 244 4.36 -6.77 -19.95
N ASP A 245 4.96 -7.66 -19.16
CA ASP A 245 4.46 -8.01 -17.83
C ASP A 245 4.70 -6.86 -16.84
N ALA A 246 5.85 -6.18 -16.95
CA ALA A 246 6.18 -4.99 -16.16
C ALA A 246 5.22 -3.82 -16.47
N GLU A 247 4.97 -3.53 -17.75
CA GLU A 247 3.96 -2.56 -18.17
C GLU A 247 2.56 -2.95 -17.65
N GLY A 248 2.20 -4.24 -17.74
CA GLY A 248 0.93 -4.74 -17.20
C GLY A 248 0.80 -4.54 -15.69
N LEU A 249 1.88 -4.74 -14.93
CA LEU A 249 1.86 -4.54 -13.47
C LEU A 249 1.70 -3.07 -13.11
N VAL A 250 2.40 -2.16 -13.80
CA VAL A 250 2.23 -0.72 -13.63
C VAL A 250 0.82 -0.30 -13.99
N HIS A 251 0.28 -0.83 -15.09
CA HIS A 251 -1.07 -0.53 -15.55
C HIS A 251 -2.16 -1.03 -14.58
N LEU A 252 -1.96 -2.20 -13.95
CA LEU A 252 -2.79 -2.68 -12.85
C LEU A 252 -2.81 -1.67 -11.70
N TRP A 253 -1.63 -1.24 -11.23
CA TRP A 253 -1.54 -0.30 -10.12
C TRP A 253 -1.99 1.11 -10.49
N ARG A 254 -1.87 1.52 -11.75
CA ARG A 254 -2.48 2.75 -12.28
C ARG A 254 -3.99 2.71 -12.13
N TYR A 255 -4.65 1.61 -12.49
CA TYR A 255 -6.10 1.48 -12.34
C TYR A 255 -6.54 1.36 -10.88
N VAL A 256 -5.79 0.63 -10.04
CA VAL A 256 -6.01 0.64 -8.59
C VAL A 256 -5.88 2.07 -8.04
N GLY A 257 -4.87 2.82 -8.45
CA GLY A 257 -4.68 4.23 -8.09
C GLY A 257 -5.88 5.11 -8.45
N TYR A 258 -6.41 4.95 -9.66
CA TYR A 258 -7.62 5.64 -10.10
C TYR A 258 -8.83 5.32 -9.19
N LEU A 259 -9.06 4.04 -8.88
CA LEU A 259 -10.15 3.62 -7.98
C LEU A 259 -9.95 4.19 -6.57
N MET A 260 -8.69 4.25 -6.12
CA MET A 260 -8.24 4.79 -4.83
C MET A 260 -8.30 6.33 -4.74
N GLY A 261 -8.65 7.04 -5.82
CA GLY A 261 -8.78 8.50 -5.82
C GLY A 261 -7.47 9.25 -6.02
N VAL A 262 -6.45 8.61 -6.61
CA VAL A 262 -5.23 9.31 -7.04
C VAL A 262 -5.55 10.24 -8.21
N ASP A 263 -5.05 11.47 -8.12
CA ASP A 263 -5.20 12.51 -9.14
C ASP A 263 -4.76 11.99 -10.52
N HIS A 264 -5.55 12.30 -11.55
CA HIS A 264 -5.34 11.78 -12.90
C HIS A 264 -3.96 12.17 -13.46
N ASP A 265 -3.44 13.35 -13.11
CA ASP A 265 -2.14 13.84 -13.59
C ASP A 265 -0.96 13.08 -12.94
N LEU A 266 -1.19 12.39 -11.81
CA LEU A 266 -0.20 11.58 -11.12
C LEU A 266 -0.19 10.11 -11.56
N LEU A 267 -1.17 9.65 -12.34
CA LEU A 267 -1.27 8.24 -12.72
C LEU A 267 -0.31 7.90 -13.88
N PRO A 268 0.82 7.20 -13.65
CA PRO A 268 1.80 6.96 -14.71
C PRO A 268 1.22 6.02 -15.77
N GLY A 269 1.37 6.38 -17.04
CA GLY A 269 0.89 5.63 -18.19
C GLY A 269 1.86 4.56 -18.69
N SER A 270 3.08 4.47 -18.16
CA SER A 270 4.07 3.46 -18.53
C SER A 270 5.03 3.14 -17.39
N TYR A 271 5.75 2.02 -17.48
CA TYR A 271 6.81 1.66 -16.54
C TYR A 271 7.93 2.70 -16.47
N ALA A 272 8.34 3.27 -17.61
CA ALA A 272 9.37 4.30 -17.66
C ALA A 272 8.93 5.59 -16.96
N GLU A 273 7.65 5.97 -17.09
CA GLU A 273 7.10 7.13 -16.39
C GLU A 273 6.95 6.87 -14.88
N ALA A 274 6.44 5.70 -14.50
CA ALA A 274 6.32 5.29 -13.10
C ALA A 274 7.69 5.28 -12.40
N ARG A 275 8.73 4.78 -13.08
CA ARG A 275 10.10 4.81 -12.55
C ARG A 275 10.59 6.24 -12.35
N ARG A 276 10.37 7.13 -13.31
CA ARG A 276 10.71 8.55 -13.20
C ARG A 276 10.00 9.24 -12.04
N TYR A 277 8.74 8.88 -11.79
CA TYR A 277 8.00 9.38 -10.63
C TYR A 277 8.64 8.90 -9.32
N GLY A 278 9.08 7.64 -9.26
CA GLY A 278 9.87 7.12 -8.15
C GLY A 278 11.19 7.86 -7.94
N GLU A 279 11.94 8.14 -9.01
CA GLU A 279 13.19 8.91 -8.99
C GLU A 279 12.95 10.33 -8.47
N MET A 280 11.91 11.03 -8.95
CA MET A 280 11.54 12.36 -8.46
C MET A 280 11.14 12.37 -6.98
N ILE A 281 10.38 11.37 -6.52
CA ILE A 281 9.99 11.25 -5.11
C ILE A 281 11.23 11.04 -4.24
N GLN A 282 12.12 10.11 -4.63
CA GLN A 282 13.37 9.87 -3.88
C GLN A 282 14.25 11.12 -3.85
N ALA A 283 14.31 11.86 -4.95
CA ALA A 283 15.13 13.06 -5.06
C ALA A 283 14.56 14.29 -4.32
N THR A 284 13.35 14.20 -3.75
CA THR A 284 12.70 15.31 -3.05
C THR A 284 12.29 14.99 -1.62
N GLN A 285 12.45 13.75 -1.18
CA GLN A 285 12.04 13.33 0.15
C GLN A 285 13.17 13.50 1.17
N GLY A 286 12.83 14.03 2.34
CA GLY A 286 13.75 14.10 3.48
C GLY A 286 14.25 12.72 3.94
N GLN A 287 15.32 12.74 4.74
CA GLN A 287 15.97 11.54 5.26
C GLN A 287 15.05 10.74 6.21
N PRO A 288 15.24 9.41 6.34
CA PRO A 288 14.53 8.60 7.33
C PRO A 288 14.75 9.10 8.76
N ASP A 289 13.69 9.07 9.57
CA ASP A 289 13.67 9.60 10.93
C ASP A 289 13.58 8.48 11.99
N ASP A 290 13.40 8.86 13.26
CA ASP A 290 13.24 7.90 14.35
C ASP A 290 11.96 7.06 14.20
N ASP A 291 10.92 7.60 13.58
CA ASP A 291 9.70 6.84 13.28
C ASP A 291 9.97 5.79 12.20
N SER A 292 10.79 6.09 11.18
CA SER A 292 11.28 5.10 10.22
C SER A 292 11.96 3.93 10.93
N ARG A 293 12.89 4.22 11.85
CA ARG A 293 13.59 3.19 12.64
C ARG A 293 12.65 2.40 13.54
N ALA A 294 11.69 3.06 14.18
CA ALA A 294 10.72 2.41 15.05
C ALA A 294 9.82 1.43 14.28
N LEU A 295 9.36 1.80 13.08
CA LEU A 295 8.53 0.94 12.23
C LEU A 295 9.31 -0.26 11.69
N VAL A 296 10.57 -0.07 11.27
CA VAL A 296 11.47 -1.17 10.87
C VAL A 296 11.73 -2.11 12.05
N ARG A 297 11.98 -1.56 13.25
CA ARG A 297 12.17 -2.35 14.47
C ARG A 297 10.94 -3.19 14.78
N ALA A 298 9.75 -2.58 14.79
CA ALA A 298 8.49 -3.29 15.04
C ALA A 298 8.28 -4.44 14.04
N LEU A 299 8.59 -4.21 12.76
CA LEU A 299 8.53 -5.23 11.71
C LEU A 299 9.49 -6.41 11.96
N LEU A 300 10.73 -6.14 12.41
CA LEU A 300 11.74 -7.17 12.62
C LEU A 300 11.61 -7.90 13.97
N HIS A 301 11.18 -7.20 15.02
CA HIS A 301 11.21 -7.68 16.41
C HIS A 301 9.86 -8.14 16.94
N GLY A 302 8.75 -7.86 16.24
CA GLY A 302 7.41 -8.23 16.68
C GLY A 302 7.27 -9.74 17.00
N ASP A 303 7.82 -10.61 16.15
CA ASP A 303 7.80 -12.07 16.38
C ASP A 303 8.60 -12.47 17.65
N ILE A 304 9.63 -11.71 18.02
CA ILE A 304 10.44 -11.95 19.23
C ILE A 304 9.68 -11.49 20.46
N GLU A 305 9.03 -10.34 20.39
CA GLU A 305 8.21 -9.77 21.48
C GLU A 305 6.95 -10.61 21.74
N GLU A 306 6.35 -11.21 20.70
CA GLU A 306 5.21 -12.12 20.81
C GLU A 306 5.60 -13.54 21.29
N ALA A 307 6.88 -13.91 21.28
CA ALA A 307 7.32 -15.27 21.58
C ALA A 307 7.06 -15.66 23.05
N ARG A 308 6.28 -16.73 23.25
CA ARG A 308 5.91 -17.23 24.60
C ARG A 308 6.74 -18.42 25.08
N THR A 309 7.57 -18.98 24.20
CA THR A 309 8.39 -20.17 24.49
C THR A 309 9.81 -20.00 23.96
N PRO A 310 10.81 -20.70 24.53
CA PRO A 310 12.19 -20.65 24.03
C PRO A 310 12.31 -21.06 22.56
N LYS A 311 11.56 -22.08 22.14
CA LYS A 311 11.55 -22.53 20.73
C LYS A 311 10.98 -21.47 19.78
N GLN A 312 9.90 -20.79 20.17
CA GLN A 312 9.34 -19.68 19.39
C GLN A 312 10.34 -18.53 19.28
N ARG A 313 11.02 -18.20 20.39
CA ARG A 313 12.05 -17.15 20.40
C ARG A 313 13.24 -17.49 19.50
N GLU A 314 13.77 -18.71 19.60
CA GLU A 314 14.86 -19.16 18.73
C GLU A 314 14.47 -19.11 17.24
N PHE A 315 13.23 -19.50 16.92
CA PHE A 315 12.69 -19.40 15.57
C PHE A 315 12.54 -17.94 15.10
N ALA A 316 12.05 -17.05 15.95
CA ALA A 316 11.92 -15.63 15.68
C ALA A 316 13.30 -14.97 15.47
N GLU A 317 14.30 -15.30 16.28
CA GLU A 317 15.68 -14.81 16.13
C GLU A 317 16.30 -15.28 14.80
N LYS A 318 16.06 -16.53 14.38
CA LYS A 318 16.49 -17.04 13.06
C LYS A 318 15.81 -16.27 11.93
N ARG A 319 14.49 -16.05 12.03
CA ARG A 319 13.72 -15.27 11.05
C ARG A 319 14.22 -13.83 10.95
N LEU A 320 14.49 -13.18 12.07
CA LEU A 320 15.06 -11.83 12.12
C LEU A 320 16.39 -11.78 11.36
N ARG A 321 17.30 -12.72 11.59
CA ARG A 321 18.60 -12.77 10.86
C ARG A 321 18.40 -12.92 9.36
N VAL A 322 17.47 -13.76 8.93
CA VAL A 322 17.15 -13.94 7.50
C VAL A 322 16.53 -12.67 6.91
N ALA A 323 15.52 -12.10 7.58
CA ALA A 323 14.87 -10.88 7.15
C ALA A 323 15.86 -9.70 7.05
N SER A 324 16.72 -9.54 8.05
CA SER A 324 17.76 -8.50 8.05
C SER A 324 18.73 -8.66 6.88
N GLY A 325 19.20 -9.88 6.60
CA GLY A 325 20.07 -10.14 5.45
C GLY A 325 19.42 -9.85 4.10
N ILE A 326 18.13 -10.17 3.97
CA ILE A 326 17.33 -9.85 2.77
C ILE A 326 17.13 -8.34 2.62
N MET A 327 16.76 -7.64 3.69
CA MET A 327 16.56 -6.19 3.65
C MET A 327 17.84 -5.45 3.29
N ARG A 328 18.99 -5.84 3.87
CA ARG A 328 20.30 -5.26 3.52
C ARG A 328 20.67 -5.53 2.06
N PHE A 329 20.38 -6.72 1.54
CA PHE A 329 20.56 -7.02 0.12
C PHE A 329 19.67 -6.17 -0.79
N LEU A 330 18.43 -5.91 -0.39
CA LEU A 330 17.48 -5.12 -1.18
C LEU A 330 17.77 -3.62 -1.13
N HIS A 331 18.23 -3.09 -0.01
CA HIS A 331 18.37 -1.64 0.21
C HIS A 331 19.80 -1.13 0.14
N GLY A 332 20.78 -2.03 0.22
CA GLY A 332 22.18 -1.66 0.44
C GLY A 332 22.47 -1.36 1.91
N ASP A 333 23.76 -1.36 2.27
CA ASP A 333 24.18 -1.19 3.66
C ASP A 333 23.94 0.23 4.19
N GLU A 334 24.11 1.25 3.36
CA GLU A 334 23.94 2.66 3.76
C GLU A 334 22.53 2.95 4.29
N LEU A 335 21.49 2.67 3.49
CA LEU A 335 20.11 2.87 3.92
C LEU A 335 19.74 1.92 5.07
N ALA A 336 20.26 0.70 5.07
CA ALA A 336 20.00 -0.25 6.15
C ALA A 336 20.57 0.21 7.49
N ASP A 337 21.74 0.85 7.49
CA ASP A 337 22.36 1.40 8.69
C ASP A 337 21.58 2.61 9.22
N VAL A 338 21.12 3.50 8.33
CA VAL A 338 20.21 4.61 8.69
C VAL A 338 18.92 4.10 9.34
N LEU A 339 18.40 2.97 8.87
CA LEU A 339 17.21 2.30 9.40
C LEU A 339 17.49 1.38 10.60
N ALA A 340 18.75 1.29 11.07
CA ALA A 340 19.18 0.41 12.15
C ALA A 340 18.82 -1.08 11.93
N ILE A 341 18.85 -1.55 10.69
CA ILE A 341 18.62 -2.96 10.35
C ILE A 341 19.85 -3.77 10.77
N PRO A 342 19.75 -4.81 11.60
CA PRO A 342 20.91 -5.57 12.06
C PRO A 342 21.75 -6.16 10.93
N HIS A 343 23.08 -6.17 11.09
CA HIS A 343 23.94 -6.93 10.19
C HIS A 343 23.61 -8.42 10.27
N SER A 344 23.69 -9.10 9.12
CA SER A 344 23.43 -10.53 9.03
C SER A 344 24.35 -11.19 8.01
N PRO A 345 24.97 -12.33 8.33
CA PRO A 345 25.79 -13.07 7.39
C PRO A 345 24.97 -13.68 6.24
N VAL A 346 23.63 -13.69 6.34
CA VAL A 346 22.74 -14.21 5.29
C VAL A 346 22.91 -13.44 3.96
N GLY A 347 23.33 -12.17 4.01
CA GLY A 347 23.64 -11.39 2.80
C GLY A 347 24.66 -12.06 1.88
N VAL A 348 25.60 -12.84 2.43
CA VAL A 348 26.65 -13.56 1.68
C VAL A 348 26.07 -14.62 0.73
N VAL A 349 24.88 -15.16 1.03
CA VAL A 349 24.24 -16.20 0.23
C VAL A 349 23.36 -15.61 -0.89
N MET A 350 23.03 -14.31 -0.84
CA MET A 350 22.13 -13.69 -1.82
C MET A 350 22.62 -13.75 -3.28
N PRO A 351 23.93 -13.62 -3.59
CA PRO A 351 24.43 -13.84 -4.95
C PRO A 351 24.16 -15.26 -5.48
N VAL A 352 24.23 -16.28 -4.60
CA VAL A 352 23.91 -17.66 -4.96
C VAL A 352 22.41 -17.81 -5.23
N VAL A 353 21.55 -17.24 -4.37
CA VAL A 353 20.10 -17.20 -4.60
C VAL A 353 19.79 -16.55 -5.95
N ARG A 354 20.42 -15.41 -6.25
CA ARG A 354 20.26 -14.71 -7.53
C ARG A 354 20.64 -15.58 -8.72
N ALA A 355 21.77 -16.30 -8.64
CA ALA A 355 22.21 -17.20 -9.71
C ALA A 355 21.22 -18.35 -9.94
N LEU A 356 20.73 -18.97 -8.86
CA LEU A 356 19.74 -20.05 -8.92
C LEU A 356 18.42 -19.58 -9.55
N VAL A 357 17.87 -18.46 -9.08
CA VAL A 357 16.65 -17.88 -9.64
C VAL A 357 16.86 -17.57 -11.12
N SER A 358 17.96 -16.90 -11.49
CA SER A 358 18.28 -16.56 -12.89
C SER A 358 18.38 -17.80 -13.79
N ALA A 359 18.90 -18.93 -13.28
CA ALA A 359 18.96 -20.18 -14.02
C ALA A 359 17.56 -20.75 -14.30
N THR A 360 16.65 -20.68 -13.32
CA THR A 360 15.27 -21.13 -13.48
C THR A 360 14.45 -20.26 -14.44
N GLU A 361 14.78 -18.98 -14.58
CA GLU A 361 14.07 -18.06 -15.50
C GLU A 361 14.16 -18.51 -16.96
N ARG A 362 15.27 -19.13 -17.38
CA ARG A 362 15.43 -19.61 -18.76
C ARG A 362 14.40 -20.68 -19.14
N ALA A 363 13.90 -21.44 -18.17
CA ALA A 363 12.88 -22.47 -18.36
C ALA A 363 11.43 -21.96 -18.16
N ARG A 364 11.24 -20.79 -17.53
CA ARG A 364 9.91 -20.25 -17.17
C ARG A 364 9.11 -19.68 -18.35
N GLY A 365 9.75 -19.47 -19.51
CA GLY A 365 9.06 -19.11 -20.75
C GLY A 365 8.15 -20.22 -21.32
N LEU A 366 8.28 -21.45 -20.84
CA LEU A 366 7.48 -22.60 -21.29
C LEU A 366 6.09 -22.59 -20.64
N SER A 367 5.04 -22.75 -21.44
CA SER A 367 3.63 -22.69 -21.00
C SER A 367 3.30 -23.56 -19.78
N PRO A 368 3.71 -24.85 -19.71
CA PRO A 368 3.45 -25.69 -18.53
C PRO A 368 4.09 -25.16 -17.25
N VAL A 369 5.31 -24.61 -17.35
CA VAL A 369 6.05 -24.04 -16.21
C VAL A 369 5.38 -22.75 -15.75
N ARG A 370 4.86 -21.95 -16.68
CA ARG A 370 4.12 -20.71 -16.38
C ARG A 370 2.84 -20.97 -15.59
N SER A 371 2.05 -21.96 -15.98
CA SER A 371 0.82 -22.34 -15.28
C SER A 371 1.10 -22.92 -13.90
N TRP A 372 2.13 -23.77 -13.78
CA TRP A 372 2.57 -24.29 -12.48
C TRP A 372 3.05 -23.18 -11.54
N ALA A 373 3.85 -22.23 -12.04
CA ALA A 373 4.37 -21.13 -11.24
C ALA A 373 3.23 -20.22 -10.73
N PHE A 374 2.21 -19.98 -11.55
CA PHE A 374 1.01 -19.25 -11.12
C PHE A 374 0.30 -19.98 -9.98
N ALA A 375 0.04 -21.28 -10.12
CA ALA A 375 -0.61 -22.08 -9.08
C ALA A 375 0.20 -22.15 -7.77
N ALA A 376 1.52 -22.31 -7.87
CA ALA A 376 2.42 -22.28 -6.70
C ALA A 376 2.41 -20.91 -6.01
N GLY A 377 2.40 -19.83 -6.79
CA GLY A 377 2.27 -18.47 -6.29
C GLY A 377 0.95 -18.21 -5.57
N THR A 378 -0.17 -18.66 -6.14
CA THR A 378 -1.49 -18.57 -5.49
C THR A 378 -1.49 -19.28 -4.14
N ARG A 379 -0.96 -20.51 -4.07
CA ARG A 379 -0.85 -21.25 -2.80
C ARG A 379 -0.01 -20.51 -1.76
N TYR A 380 1.09 -19.88 -2.17
CA TYR A 380 1.90 -19.06 -1.28
C TYR A 380 1.09 -17.87 -0.73
N TRP A 381 0.39 -17.14 -1.60
CA TRP A 381 -0.41 -15.99 -1.19
C TRP A 381 -1.57 -16.38 -0.28
N ASP A 382 -2.25 -17.49 -0.57
CA ASP A 382 -3.30 -18.05 0.30
C ASP A 382 -2.74 -18.35 1.70
N ALA A 383 -1.59 -19.03 1.77
CA ALA A 383 -0.94 -19.37 3.03
C ALA A 383 -0.45 -18.13 3.79
N ALA A 384 0.13 -17.15 3.08
CA ALA A 384 0.63 -15.91 3.67
C ALA A 384 -0.51 -15.06 4.25
N VAL A 385 -1.61 -14.92 3.50
CA VAL A 385 -2.82 -14.22 3.97
C VAL A 385 -3.43 -14.93 5.18
N ALA A 386 -3.60 -16.25 5.11
CA ALA A 386 -4.14 -17.03 6.22
C ALA A 386 -3.27 -16.90 7.49
N ALA A 387 -1.94 -16.94 7.34
CA ALA A 387 -1.00 -16.80 8.45
C ALA A 387 -1.03 -15.39 9.07
N GLY A 388 -1.11 -14.34 8.24
CA GLY A 388 -1.18 -12.95 8.73
C GLY A 388 -2.51 -12.62 9.41
N LEU A 389 -3.62 -13.11 8.86
CA LEU A 389 -4.96 -12.86 9.37
C LEU A 389 -5.35 -13.74 10.57
N ARG A 390 -4.70 -14.91 10.76
CA ARG A 390 -4.97 -15.87 11.85
C ARG A 390 -6.47 -16.19 12.03
N GLY A 391 -7.20 -16.28 10.92
CA GLY A 391 -8.65 -16.58 10.89
C GLY A 391 -9.58 -15.37 11.08
N ILE A 392 -9.05 -14.16 11.27
CA ILE A 392 -9.83 -12.92 11.35
C ILE A 392 -10.00 -12.35 9.94
N ALA A 393 -11.22 -12.00 9.54
CA ALA A 393 -11.45 -11.39 8.23
C ALA A 393 -10.72 -10.03 8.10
N ALA A 394 -10.16 -9.75 6.92
CA ALA A 394 -9.63 -8.42 6.62
C ALA A 394 -10.80 -7.43 6.52
N ASP A 395 -10.94 -6.59 7.55
CA ASP A 395 -12.08 -5.68 7.70
C ASP A 395 -11.82 -4.30 7.08
N PHE A 396 -10.54 -3.93 6.86
CA PHE A 396 -10.08 -2.61 6.38
C PHE A 396 -10.71 -1.44 7.15
N MET A 397 -10.98 -1.65 8.43
CA MET A 397 -11.55 -0.64 9.32
C MET A 397 -10.46 0.38 9.69
N PRO A 398 -10.74 1.69 9.71
CA PRO A 398 -9.89 2.67 10.34
C PRO A 398 -9.91 2.42 11.85
N PRO A 399 -8.86 2.82 12.57
CA PRO A 399 -8.84 2.69 14.02
C PRO A 399 -9.95 3.55 14.64
N GLU A 400 -10.56 3.06 15.72
CA GLU A 400 -11.57 3.83 16.47
C GLU A 400 -10.96 5.07 17.14
N ARG A 401 -9.67 5.01 17.49
CA ARG A 401 -8.90 6.08 18.12
C ARG A 401 -7.46 6.04 17.62
N LEU A 402 -6.83 7.21 17.56
CA LEU A 402 -5.41 7.31 17.27
C LEU A 402 -4.56 6.80 18.43
N ALA A 403 -3.33 6.39 18.13
CA ALA A 403 -2.31 6.09 19.13
C ALA A 403 -2.05 7.32 19.99
N LYS A 404 -1.78 7.08 21.28
CA LYS A 404 -1.36 8.12 22.23
C LYS A 404 0.08 8.58 21.97
N THR A 405 0.89 7.77 21.31
CA THR A 405 2.27 8.08 20.95
C THR A 405 2.32 9.32 20.07
N GLU A 406 3.26 10.22 20.37
CA GLU A 406 3.56 11.39 19.54
C GLU A 406 4.53 11.00 18.45
N ALA A 407 4.28 11.46 17.22
CA ALA A 407 5.22 11.27 16.13
C ALA A 407 6.38 12.26 16.25
N VAL A 408 7.56 11.84 15.80
CA VAL A 408 8.76 12.67 15.85
C VAL A 408 8.64 13.81 14.83
N ALA A 409 8.87 15.04 15.30
CA ALA A 409 8.76 16.29 14.52
C ALA A 409 9.60 16.28 13.24
#